data_AF-A0A8J5NXS2-F1
#
_entry.id   AF-A0A8J5NXS2-F1
#
_cell.length_a   1.000
_cell.length_b   1.000
_cell.length_c   1.000
_cell.angle_alpha   90.00
_cell.angle_beta   90.00
_cell.angle_gamma   90.00
#
_symmetry.space_group_name_H-M   'P 1'
#
loop_
_entity.id
_entity.type
_entity.pdbx_description
1 polymer ?
#
loop_
_entity_poly.entity_id
_entity_poly.type
_entity_poly.pdbx_seq_one_letter_code
_entity_poly.pdbx_strand_id
1 'polypeptide(L)'
;MNGSDAPESVKISFRRGGEKIFYERLKGSMTQRKWLLRDAPPAPNSRAADEGSKDTPAGTPGGRQKGVGIAGLEQLGLNMRKNNELLIGSAFEDLEALMSSAKEVIALAERFARQTNNGQGNASAEENAILAESASQLGLVTTKDIVGGGSSESLYLSELARNLAEFLTDDSRGVLKKAGGIITLVDLWAMFNRARGGVELVSPADFEKAARLWSKLKLPVRLRTFRSGVMVVQGRDRTDGTTVRAILTWLRDLHEFPPEREVPWDWQEFGRGVTAQEAAERFGWSLGVAEEELLMAEERGELCREEGLEGLKFWVNYIDPGEHKKHKSQAQKDSDEVMKALKASGLL
;
A
#
# COMPACT_ATOMS: atom_id res chain seq x y z
N MET A 1 -46.32 4.40 -5.31
CA MET A 1 -45.38 3.87 -4.32
C MET A 1 -44.68 5.06 -3.69
N ASN A 2 -45.01 5.36 -2.43
CA ASN A 2 -44.54 6.52 -1.67
C ASN A 2 -43.17 6.25 -1.06
N GLY A 3 -42.31 7.27 -1.00
CA GLY A 3 -41.12 7.28 -0.15
C GLY A 3 -39.98 8.09 -0.75
N SER A 4 -40.01 9.40 -0.54
CA SER A 4 -38.95 10.35 -0.88
C SER A 4 -37.62 9.97 -0.23
N ASP A 5 -36.60 9.67 -1.04
CA ASP A 5 -35.20 9.51 -0.60
C ASP A 5 -34.56 10.90 -0.43
N ALA A 6 -35.09 11.66 0.52
CA ALA A 6 -34.48 12.91 0.94
C ALA A 6 -33.26 12.55 1.81
N PRO A 7 -32.08 13.15 1.59
CA PRO A 7 -30.97 12.97 2.52
C PRO A 7 -31.47 13.36 3.91
N GLU A 8 -31.30 12.47 4.91
CA GLU A 8 -31.63 12.74 6.32
C GLU A 8 -30.80 13.94 6.81
N SER A 9 -31.28 15.15 6.52
CA SER A 9 -30.61 16.39 6.87
C SER A 9 -31.22 16.90 8.17
N VAL A 10 -30.46 16.86 9.25
CA VAL A 10 -30.86 17.45 10.52
C VAL A 10 -30.37 18.89 10.57
N LYS A 11 -31.30 19.86 10.53
CA LYS A 11 -30.97 21.29 10.67
C LYS A 11 -31.00 21.70 12.14
N ILE A 12 -29.88 22.21 12.64
CA ILE A 12 -29.74 22.69 14.01
C ILE A 12 -29.63 24.22 14.00
N SER A 13 -30.48 24.91 14.76
CA SER A 13 -30.50 26.38 14.85
C SER A 13 -30.32 26.86 16.29
N PHE A 14 -29.46 27.86 16.48
CA PHE A 14 -29.13 28.43 17.79
C PHE A 14 -29.80 29.80 17.96
N ARG A 15 -30.51 30.02 19.08
CA ARG A 15 -31.24 31.28 19.34
C ARG A 15 -30.49 32.26 20.24
N ARG A 16 -29.45 31.82 20.96
CA ARG A 16 -28.72 32.60 21.98
C ARG A 16 -27.20 32.42 21.87
N GLY A 17 -26.70 32.25 20.64
CA GLY A 17 -25.32 31.88 20.39
C GLY A 17 -25.00 30.44 20.84
N GLY A 18 -23.72 30.08 20.80
CA GLY A 18 -23.23 28.74 21.12
C GLY A 18 -22.95 27.87 19.88
N GLU A 19 -23.19 28.37 18.66
CA GLU A 19 -22.91 27.59 17.44
C GLU A 19 -21.43 27.23 17.32
N LYS A 20 -20.52 28.11 17.74
CA LYS A 20 -19.07 27.87 17.67
C LYS A 20 -18.63 26.72 18.59
N ILE A 21 -19.09 26.74 19.84
CA ILE A 21 -18.78 25.69 20.83
C ILE A 21 -19.39 24.35 20.41
N PHE A 22 -20.63 24.38 19.90
CA PHE A 22 -21.28 23.19 19.38
C PHE A 22 -20.52 22.63 18.16
N TYR A 23 -20.16 23.49 17.21
CA TYR A 23 -19.42 23.08 16.02
C TYR A 23 -18.05 22.49 16.35
N GLU A 24 -17.32 23.09 17.28
CA GLU A 24 -16.03 22.58 17.75
C GLU A 24 -16.16 21.21 18.40
N ARG A 25 -17.15 21.02 19.29
CA ARG A 25 -17.43 19.72 19.92
C ARG A 25 -17.92 18.69 18.92
N LEU A 26 -18.81 19.06 18.00
CA LEU A 26 -19.31 18.17 16.95
C LEU A 26 -18.17 17.71 16.05
N LYS A 27 -17.27 18.63 15.66
CA LYS A 27 -16.06 18.30 14.89
C LYS A 27 -15.17 17.35 15.68
N GLY A 28 -14.95 17.60 16.97
CA GLY A 28 -14.20 16.71 17.87
C GLY A 28 -14.81 15.31 17.95
N SER A 29 -16.12 15.21 18.17
CA SER A 29 -16.85 13.94 18.17
C SER A 29 -16.79 13.25 16.81
N MET A 30 -16.91 14.00 15.70
CA MET A 30 -16.86 13.47 14.34
C MET A 30 -15.51 12.88 13.97
N THR A 31 -14.42 13.46 14.47
CA THR A 31 -13.07 12.89 14.35
C THR A 31 -12.91 11.64 15.21
N GLN A 32 -13.45 11.64 16.44
CA GLN A 32 -13.33 10.52 17.36
C GLN A 32 -14.23 9.32 16.99
N ARG A 33 -15.33 9.55 16.25
CA ARG A 33 -16.30 8.53 15.78
C ARG A 33 -16.75 7.52 16.84
N LYS A 34 -16.84 7.95 18.10
CA LYS A 34 -17.12 7.06 19.26
C LYS A 34 -18.42 6.27 19.16
N TRP A 35 -19.40 6.73 18.39
CA TRP A 35 -20.64 6.00 18.18
C TRP A 35 -20.46 4.71 17.34
N LEU A 36 -19.34 4.57 16.62
CA LEU A 36 -18.94 3.33 15.94
C LEU A 36 -18.37 2.28 16.90
N LEU A 37 -18.04 2.67 18.15
CA LEU A 37 -17.59 1.74 19.19
C LEU A 37 -18.75 1.12 20.00
N ARG A 38 -20.02 1.35 19.61
CA ARG A 38 -21.17 0.78 20.34
C ARG A 38 -21.22 -0.77 20.30
N ASP A 39 -20.58 -1.37 19.30
CA ASP A 39 -20.46 -2.83 19.16
C ASP A 39 -19.10 -3.37 19.65
N ALA A 40 -18.25 -2.53 20.27
CA ALA A 40 -17.00 -2.95 20.87
C ALA A 40 -17.21 -3.30 22.35
N PRO A 41 -16.58 -4.39 22.86
CA PRO A 41 -16.61 -4.71 24.29
C PRO A 41 -16.16 -3.51 25.14
N PRO A 42 -16.76 -3.28 26.32
CA PRO A 42 -16.51 -2.08 27.12
C PRO A 42 -15.04 -1.98 27.53
N ALA A 43 -14.41 -0.84 27.26
CA ALA A 43 -13.06 -0.53 27.72
C ALA A 43 -13.01 -0.44 29.26
N PRO A 44 -11.89 -0.84 29.90
CA PRO A 44 -11.76 -0.82 31.35
C PRO A 44 -11.84 0.61 31.90
N ASN A 45 -12.66 0.78 32.93
CA ASN A 45 -12.89 2.05 33.63
C ASN A 45 -11.60 2.57 34.27
N SER A 46 -10.90 3.49 33.60
CA SER A 46 -9.91 4.35 34.22
C SER A 46 -10.60 5.57 34.83
N ARG A 47 -11.22 5.37 36.00
CA ARG A 47 -11.69 6.47 36.87
C ARG A 47 -10.85 6.52 38.15
N ALA A 48 -9.67 7.14 38.07
CA ALA A 48 -8.98 7.74 39.22
C ALA A 48 -7.71 8.48 38.74
N ALA A 49 -7.87 9.59 38.01
CA ALA A 49 -6.78 10.53 37.77
C ALA A 49 -7.32 11.90 37.38
N ASP A 50 -8.17 12.51 38.22
CA ASP A 50 -8.30 13.97 38.26
C ASP A 50 -9.03 14.38 39.54
N GLU A 51 -8.29 14.83 40.54
CA GLU A 51 -8.82 15.82 41.50
C GLU A 51 -7.66 16.50 42.23
N GLY A 52 -7.30 17.68 41.72
CA GLY A 52 -6.42 18.62 42.40
C GLY A 52 -6.79 20.06 42.05
N SER A 53 -7.62 20.71 42.86
CA SER A 53 -7.43 22.12 43.24
C SER A 53 -8.38 22.62 44.34
N LYS A 54 -7.77 23.03 45.47
CA LYS A 54 -7.98 24.24 46.29
C LYS A 54 -9.35 24.61 46.95
N ASP A 55 -9.22 24.78 48.28
CA ASP A 55 -9.66 25.90 49.16
C ASP A 55 -11.07 25.95 49.83
N THR A 56 -11.08 25.49 51.11
CA THR A 56 -11.62 26.06 52.39
C THR A 56 -13.13 26.40 52.60
N PRO A 57 -13.63 26.58 53.86
CA PRO A 57 -13.60 25.71 55.04
C PRO A 57 -14.99 25.56 55.75
N ALA A 58 -15.12 24.60 56.69
CA ALA A 58 -15.93 24.62 57.93
C ALA A 58 -16.71 23.32 58.21
N GLY A 59 -16.55 22.79 59.45
CA GLY A 59 -17.58 21.95 60.09
C GLY A 59 -17.23 20.50 60.42
N THR A 60 -16.70 20.31 61.64
CA THR A 60 -16.94 19.14 62.54
C THR A 60 -16.06 17.88 62.38
N PRO A 61 -15.51 17.31 63.47
CA PRO A 61 -14.38 16.39 63.42
C PRO A 61 -14.83 14.92 63.46
N GLY A 62 -14.63 14.20 62.35
CA GLY A 62 -14.72 12.74 62.29
C GLY A 62 -13.33 12.17 62.03
N GLY A 63 -12.79 11.42 62.99
CA GLY A 63 -11.44 10.85 62.95
C GLY A 63 -11.18 10.02 61.69
N ARG A 64 -10.32 10.53 60.81
CA ARG A 64 -9.54 9.72 59.88
C ARG A 64 -8.10 9.81 60.33
N GLN A 65 -7.61 8.72 60.93
CA GLN A 65 -6.18 8.56 61.16
C GLN A 65 -5.48 8.64 59.80
N LYS A 66 -4.78 9.75 59.59
CA LYS A 66 -3.83 9.92 58.50
C LYS A 66 -2.68 8.94 58.78
N GLY A 67 -2.65 7.82 58.07
CA GLY A 67 -1.47 6.95 57.99
C GLY A 67 -0.35 7.65 57.23
N VAL A 68 0.30 8.63 57.87
CA VAL A 68 1.49 9.30 57.34
C VAL A 68 2.69 8.60 57.97
N GLY A 69 3.32 7.72 57.18
CA GLY A 69 4.49 6.93 57.55
C GLY A 69 4.81 5.86 56.50
N ILE A 70 6.01 5.29 56.56
CA ILE A 70 6.53 4.29 55.60
C ILE A 70 5.58 3.08 55.47
N ALA A 71 4.89 2.72 56.55
CA ALA A 71 3.88 1.66 56.58
C ALA A 71 2.63 1.97 55.71
N GLY A 72 2.26 3.25 55.55
CA GLY A 72 1.16 3.65 54.67
C GLY A 72 1.54 3.57 53.19
N LEU A 73 2.80 3.89 52.87
CA LEU A 73 3.39 3.69 51.54
C LEU A 73 3.55 2.20 51.20
N GLU A 74 3.94 1.37 52.18
CA GLU A 74 4.02 -0.08 52.03
C GLU A 74 2.65 -0.70 51.76
N GLN A 75 1.62 -0.30 52.51
CA GLN A 75 0.25 -0.77 52.28
C GLN A 75 -0.32 -0.30 50.93
N LEU A 76 0.03 0.92 50.50
CA LEU A 76 -0.34 1.42 49.17
C LEU A 76 0.38 0.65 48.05
N GLY A 77 1.67 0.35 48.22
CA GLY A 77 2.45 -0.48 47.30
C GLY A 77 1.93 -1.93 47.20
N LEU A 78 1.56 -2.54 48.33
CA LEU A 78 0.94 -3.87 48.36
C LEU A 78 -0.44 -3.87 47.70
N ASN A 79 -1.27 -2.85 47.94
CA ASN A 79 -2.56 -2.72 47.26
C ASN A 79 -2.39 -2.50 45.74
N MET A 80 -1.41 -1.71 45.30
CA MET A 80 -1.10 -1.56 43.87
C MET A 80 -0.69 -2.88 43.23
N ARG A 81 0.18 -3.67 43.89
CA ARG A 81 0.58 -5.00 43.39
C ARG A 81 -0.59 -5.95 43.32
N LYS A 82 -1.44 -6.00 44.34
CA LYS A 82 -2.64 -6.84 44.37
C LYS A 82 -3.65 -6.43 43.29
N ASN A 83 -3.82 -5.13 43.05
CA ASN A 83 -4.69 -4.65 41.98
C ASN A 83 -4.14 -4.98 40.59
N ASN A 84 -2.82 -4.86 40.39
CA ASN A 84 -2.17 -5.29 39.15
C ASN A 84 -2.28 -6.80 38.94
N GLU A 85 -2.12 -7.60 40.00
CA GLU A 85 -2.28 -9.06 39.94
C GLU A 85 -3.70 -9.46 39.54
N LEU A 86 -4.72 -8.81 40.11
CA LEU A 86 -6.12 -9.02 39.74
C LEU A 86 -6.42 -8.60 38.30
N LEU A 87 -5.90 -7.44 37.87
CA LEU A 87 -6.07 -6.95 36.49
C LEU A 87 -5.40 -7.86 35.46
N ILE A 88 -4.20 -8.36 35.79
CA ILE A 88 -3.47 -9.31 34.95
C ILE A 88 -4.22 -10.66 34.94
N GLY A 89 -4.71 -11.13 36.08
CA GLY A 89 -5.49 -12.36 36.20
C GLY A 89 -6.76 -12.32 35.36
N SER A 90 -7.56 -11.25 35.46
CA SER A 90 -8.78 -11.09 34.67
C SER A 90 -8.49 -10.98 33.17
N ALA A 91 -7.42 -10.28 32.79
CA ALA A 91 -7.03 -10.17 31.38
C ALA A 91 -6.61 -11.52 30.79
N PHE A 92 -5.99 -12.41 31.57
CA PHE A 92 -5.67 -13.76 31.11
C PHE A 92 -6.89 -14.68 31.04
N GLU A 93 -7.83 -14.55 31.98
CA GLU A 93 -9.11 -15.29 31.94
C GLU A 93 -9.94 -14.89 30.71
N ASP A 94 -10.03 -13.59 30.42
CA ASP A 94 -10.70 -13.08 29.22
C ASP A 94 -9.99 -13.53 27.92
N LEU A 95 -8.66 -13.58 27.92
CA LEU A 95 -7.87 -14.10 26.80
C LEU A 95 -8.12 -15.60 26.59
N GLU A 96 -8.24 -16.38 27.67
CA GLU A 96 -8.55 -17.80 27.61
C GLU A 96 -9.97 -18.05 27.08
N ALA A 97 -10.95 -17.24 27.49
CA ALA A 97 -12.31 -17.25 26.93
C ALA A 97 -12.35 -16.82 25.45
N LEU A 98 -11.51 -15.86 25.05
CA LEU A 98 -11.33 -15.49 23.65
C LEU A 98 -10.69 -16.64 22.86
N MET A 99 -9.69 -17.31 23.41
CA MET A 99 -9.05 -18.46 22.76
C MET A 99 -9.96 -19.67 22.64
N SER A 100 -10.84 -19.92 23.62
CA SER A 100 -11.82 -21.00 23.54
C SER A 100 -12.87 -20.72 22.47
N SER A 101 -13.43 -19.49 22.43
CA SER A 101 -14.37 -19.09 21.38
C SER A 101 -13.75 -19.08 19.99
N ALA A 102 -12.50 -18.63 19.84
CA ALA A 102 -11.76 -18.70 18.58
C ALA A 102 -11.55 -20.15 18.12
N LYS A 103 -11.24 -21.10 19.03
CA LYS A 103 -11.13 -22.53 18.70
C LYS A 103 -12.46 -23.12 18.21
N GLU A 104 -13.59 -22.72 18.79
CA GLU A 104 -14.91 -23.15 18.34
C GLU A 104 -15.22 -22.64 16.92
N VAL A 105 -14.89 -21.37 16.64
CA VAL A 105 -15.03 -20.78 15.30
C VAL A 105 -14.13 -21.48 14.28
N ILE A 106 -12.88 -21.78 14.63
CA ILE A 106 -11.95 -22.53 13.77
C ILE A 106 -12.45 -23.96 13.54
N ALA A 107 -12.95 -24.65 14.57
CA ALA A 107 -13.51 -25.99 14.42
C ALA A 107 -14.76 -26.00 13.52
N LEU A 108 -15.56 -24.94 13.58
CA LEU A 108 -16.70 -24.75 12.68
C LEU A 108 -16.24 -24.52 11.24
N ALA A 109 -15.26 -23.65 11.02
CA ALA A 109 -14.65 -23.41 9.70
C ALA A 109 -14.00 -24.67 9.11
N GLU A 110 -13.29 -25.47 9.92
CA GLU A 110 -12.73 -26.75 9.51
C GLU A 110 -13.82 -27.77 9.15
N ARG A 111 -14.92 -27.84 9.92
CA ARG A 111 -16.06 -28.71 9.59
C ARG A 111 -16.64 -28.31 8.25
N PHE A 112 -16.86 -27.02 7.99
CA PHE A 112 -17.32 -26.55 6.69
C PHE A 112 -16.34 -26.90 5.57
N ALA A 113 -15.04 -26.64 5.74
CA ALA A 113 -14.02 -26.97 4.73
C ALA A 113 -13.95 -28.49 4.43
N ARG A 114 -14.09 -29.34 5.45
CA ARG A 114 -14.10 -30.81 5.29
C ARG A 114 -15.39 -31.30 4.66
N GLN A 115 -16.53 -30.68 4.98
CA GLN A 115 -17.83 -31.02 4.39
C GLN A 115 -17.86 -30.67 2.90
N THR A 116 -17.19 -29.58 2.49
CA THR A 116 -16.97 -29.23 1.08
C THR A 116 -16.06 -30.21 0.35
N ASN A 117 -15.03 -30.77 1.01
CA ASN A 117 -14.09 -31.70 0.38
C ASN A 117 -14.60 -33.16 0.29
N ASN A 118 -15.55 -33.55 1.14
CA ASN A 118 -16.19 -34.87 1.12
C ASN A 118 -17.46 -34.94 0.26
N GLY A 119 -17.90 -33.81 -0.33
CA GLY A 119 -18.92 -33.76 -1.37
C GLY A 119 -18.32 -34.10 -2.74
N GLN A 120 -18.69 -35.25 -3.26
CA GLN A 120 -18.26 -35.83 -4.54
C GLN A 120 -18.34 -34.82 -5.72
N GLY A 121 -17.18 -34.45 -6.29
CA GLY A 121 -16.95 -34.00 -7.68
C GLY A 121 -17.89 -32.94 -8.29
N ASN A 122 -17.36 -31.73 -8.51
CA ASN A 122 -17.97 -30.53 -9.12
C ASN A 122 -18.85 -29.68 -8.19
N ALA A 123 -18.25 -28.98 -7.24
CA ALA A 123 -18.83 -27.72 -6.76
C ALA A 123 -18.83 -26.73 -7.93
N SER A 124 -19.99 -26.23 -8.34
CA SER A 124 -20.08 -25.23 -9.40
C SER A 124 -19.39 -23.94 -8.93
N ALA A 125 -18.81 -23.18 -9.87
CA ALA A 125 -18.18 -21.89 -9.55
C ALA A 125 -19.15 -20.89 -8.86
N GLU A 126 -20.45 -21.12 -9.00
CA GLU A 126 -21.53 -20.36 -8.37
C GLU A 126 -21.63 -20.59 -6.86
N GLU A 127 -21.49 -21.83 -6.37
CA GLU A 127 -21.52 -22.10 -4.92
C GLU A 127 -20.29 -21.49 -4.21
N ASN A 128 -19.12 -21.52 -4.86
CA ASN A 128 -17.92 -20.86 -4.33
C ASN A 128 -18.06 -19.33 -4.31
N ALA A 129 -18.78 -18.74 -5.27
CA ALA A 129 -19.04 -17.30 -5.31
C ALA A 129 -20.04 -16.85 -4.22
N ILE A 130 -21.11 -17.62 -4.01
CA ILE A 130 -22.11 -17.37 -2.96
C ILE A 130 -21.47 -17.51 -1.56
N LEU A 131 -20.49 -18.41 -1.40
CA LEU A 131 -19.73 -18.56 -0.16
C LEU A 131 -18.75 -17.41 0.08
N ALA A 132 -18.09 -16.91 -0.97
CA ALA A 132 -17.27 -15.69 -0.87
C ALA A 132 -18.13 -14.46 -0.51
N GLU A 133 -19.33 -14.37 -1.09
CA GLU A 133 -20.31 -13.33 -0.77
C GLU A 133 -20.83 -13.46 0.67
N SER A 134 -21.14 -14.68 1.12
CA SER A 134 -21.60 -14.95 2.49
C SER A 134 -20.51 -14.70 3.54
N ALA A 135 -19.24 -15.05 3.24
CA ALA A 135 -18.10 -14.73 4.11
C ALA A 135 -17.83 -13.22 4.18
N SER A 136 -18.05 -12.50 3.07
CA SER A 136 -17.95 -11.04 3.02
C SER A 136 -19.08 -10.34 3.82
N GLN A 137 -20.30 -10.88 3.77
CA GLN A 137 -21.46 -10.35 4.50
C GLN A 137 -21.38 -10.60 6.00
N LEU A 138 -20.71 -11.68 6.43
CA LEU A 138 -20.46 -12.00 7.84
C LEU A 138 -19.28 -11.22 8.45
N GLY A 139 -18.65 -10.31 7.70
CA GLY A 139 -17.50 -9.55 8.19
C GLY A 139 -16.27 -10.41 8.48
N LEU A 140 -16.26 -11.67 8.05
CA LEU A 140 -15.07 -12.50 7.95
C LEU A 140 -14.26 -12.05 6.73
N VAL A 141 -13.81 -10.80 6.76
CA VAL A 141 -12.69 -10.38 5.93
C VAL A 141 -11.55 -11.29 6.35
N THR A 142 -11.06 -12.05 5.37
CA THR A 142 -10.04 -13.09 5.48
C THR A 142 -8.75 -12.53 6.10
N THR A 143 -8.68 -12.47 7.42
CA THR A 143 -7.43 -12.27 8.13
C THR A 143 -6.65 -13.57 8.09
N LYS A 144 -5.35 -13.42 7.80
CA LYS A 144 -4.33 -14.44 7.54
C LYS A 144 -4.31 -15.63 8.51
N ASP A 145 -4.92 -15.49 9.69
CA ASP A 145 -4.85 -16.44 10.80
C ASP A 145 -6.02 -17.44 10.88
N ILE A 146 -7.11 -17.28 10.11
CA ILE A 146 -8.31 -18.13 10.28
C ILE A 146 -8.32 -19.41 9.43
N VAL A 147 -7.50 -19.53 8.37
CA VAL A 147 -7.56 -20.72 7.49
C VAL A 147 -6.17 -21.26 7.15
N GLY A 148 -5.66 -22.14 8.01
CA GLY A 148 -4.45 -22.92 7.78
C GLY A 148 -4.62 -23.87 6.60
N GLY A 149 -4.04 -23.52 5.46
CA GLY A 149 -3.95 -24.36 4.27
C GLY A 149 -3.48 -23.57 3.05
N GLY A 150 -2.48 -24.05 2.33
CA GLY A 150 -1.80 -23.34 1.23
C GLY A 150 -2.69 -22.89 0.06
N SER A 151 -3.96 -23.32 -0.03
CA SER A 151 -4.91 -22.80 -1.02
C SER A 151 -5.49 -21.43 -0.65
N SER A 152 -5.64 -21.14 0.64
CA SER A 152 -6.26 -19.91 1.15
C SER A 152 -5.33 -18.70 1.06
N GLU A 153 -4.02 -18.90 1.30
CA GLU A 153 -3.01 -17.87 1.08
C GLU A 153 -2.96 -17.46 -0.41
N SER A 154 -3.10 -18.42 -1.33
CA SER A 154 -3.14 -18.14 -2.76
C SER A 154 -4.36 -17.32 -3.16
N LEU A 155 -5.54 -17.62 -2.59
CA LEU A 155 -6.76 -16.85 -2.86
C LEU A 155 -6.64 -15.42 -2.33
N TYR A 156 -6.23 -15.25 -1.07
CA TYR A 156 -5.98 -13.94 -0.48
C TYR A 156 -5.00 -13.10 -1.31
N LEU A 157 -3.85 -13.67 -1.69
CA LEU A 157 -2.85 -12.96 -2.50
C LEU A 157 -3.39 -12.64 -3.90
N SER A 158 -4.24 -13.48 -4.48
CA SER A 158 -4.85 -13.22 -5.78
C SER A 158 -5.87 -12.08 -5.74
N GLU A 159 -6.70 -12.01 -4.69
CA GLU A 159 -7.63 -10.88 -4.50
C GLU A 159 -6.88 -9.59 -4.17
N LEU A 160 -5.85 -9.67 -3.32
CA LEU A 160 -4.97 -8.54 -3.06
C LEU A 160 -4.33 -8.05 -4.36
N ALA A 161 -3.84 -8.94 -5.22
CA ALA A 161 -3.25 -8.57 -6.50
C ALA A 161 -4.24 -7.83 -7.42
N ARG A 162 -5.51 -8.27 -7.48
CA ARG A 162 -6.57 -7.58 -8.24
C ARG A 162 -6.90 -6.21 -7.66
N ASN A 163 -7.10 -6.13 -6.35
CA ASN A 163 -7.38 -4.88 -5.63
C ASN A 163 -6.25 -3.85 -5.83
N LEU A 164 -4.99 -4.29 -5.82
CA LEU A 164 -3.85 -3.42 -6.08
C LEU A 164 -3.81 -2.92 -7.52
N ALA A 165 -4.13 -3.79 -8.49
CA ALA A 165 -4.20 -3.40 -9.90
C ALA A 165 -5.35 -2.42 -10.15
N GLU A 166 -6.50 -2.63 -9.52
CA GLU A 166 -7.64 -1.70 -9.56
C GLU A 166 -7.25 -0.35 -8.95
N PHE A 167 -6.65 -0.33 -7.76
CA PHE A 167 -6.19 0.91 -7.12
C PHE A 167 -5.20 1.71 -8.00
N LEU A 168 -4.35 1.04 -8.75
CA LEU A 168 -3.40 1.66 -9.67
C LEU A 168 -4.05 2.18 -10.96
N THR A 169 -5.06 1.47 -11.45
CA THR A 169 -5.75 1.79 -12.72
C THR A 169 -6.96 2.69 -12.55
N ASP A 170 -7.41 2.91 -11.31
CA ASP A 170 -8.45 3.86 -10.97
C ASP A 170 -8.10 5.27 -11.47
N ASP A 171 -8.74 5.66 -12.56
CA ASP A 171 -8.55 6.94 -13.24
C ASP A 171 -8.89 8.13 -12.34
N SER A 172 -9.77 7.95 -11.34
CA SER A 172 -10.12 9.03 -10.39
C SER A 172 -8.94 9.40 -9.49
N ARG A 173 -8.12 8.42 -9.12
CA ARG A 173 -6.91 8.62 -8.31
C ARG A 173 -5.73 9.00 -9.17
N GLY A 174 -5.66 8.43 -10.39
CA GLY A 174 -4.63 8.70 -11.38
C GLY A 174 -3.23 8.45 -10.84
N VAL A 175 -3.05 7.45 -9.96
CA VAL A 175 -1.81 7.21 -9.22
C VAL A 175 -0.64 7.06 -10.18
N LEU A 176 -0.80 6.19 -11.18
CA LEU A 176 0.24 5.92 -12.17
C LEU A 176 0.47 7.13 -13.11
N LYS A 177 -0.60 7.85 -13.47
CA LYS A 177 -0.51 9.06 -14.31
C LYS A 177 0.25 10.18 -13.62
N LYS A 178 0.03 10.38 -12.30
CA LYS A 178 0.72 11.39 -11.49
C LYS A 178 2.21 11.07 -11.29
N ALA A 179 2.58 9.79 -11.32
CA ALA A 179 3.97 9.33 -11.17
C ALA A 179 4.70 9.16 -12.51
N GLY A 180 4.21 9.75 -13.61
CA GLY A 180 4.90 9.64 -14.91
C GLY A 180 4.87 8.24 -15.53
N GLY A 181 3.87 7.41 -15.16
CA GLY A 181 3.68 6.07 -15.72
C GLY A 181 4.43 4.95 -15.00
N ILE A 182 5.16 5.26 -13.92
CA ILE A 182 5.97 4.30 -13.16
C ILE A 182 6.09 4.71 -11.70
N ILE A 183 6.05 3.74 -10.79
CA ILE A 183 6.23 4.00 -9.37
C ILE A 183 7.00 2.88 -8.68
N THR A 184 7.76 3.20 -7.63
CA THR A 184 8.41 2.16 -6.82
C THR A 184 7.38 1.33 -6.07
N LEU A 185 7.68 0.05 -5.84
CA LEU A 185 6.82 -0.84 -5.07
C LEU A 185 6.64 -0.33 -3.63
N VAL A 186 7.68 0.31 -3.08
CA VAL A 186 7.69 0.87 -1.73
C VAL A 186 6.76 2.08 -1.62
N ASP A 187 6.85 3.02 -2.58
CA ASP A 187 5.96 4.19 -2.60
C ASP A 187 4.52 3.78 -2.82
N LEU A 188 4.29 2.79 -3.70
CA LEU A 188 2.96 2.24 -3.91
C LEU A 188 2.40 1.60 -2.64
N TRP A 189 3.19 0.78 -1.94
CA TRP A 189 2.81 0.17 -0.66
C TRP A 189 2.43 1.24 0.37
N ALA A 190 3.26 2.27 0.50
CA ALA A 190 3.01 3.37 1.42
C ALA A 190 1.72 4.14 1.09
N MET A 191 1.49 4.46 -0.19
CA MET A 191 0.28 5.13 -0.63
C MET A 191 -0.97 4.28 -0.43
N PHE A 192 -0.89 2.98 -0.74
CA PHE A 192 -2.00 2.05 -0.58
C PHE A 192 -2.43 1.94 0.89
N ASN A 193 -1.47 1.72 1.79
CA ASN A 193 -1.75 1.63 3.23
C ASN A 193 -2.20 2.97 3.81
N ARG A 194 -1.67 4.10 3.33
CA ARG A 194 -2.12 5.44 3.73
C ARG A 194 -3.56 5.71 3.29
N ALA A 195 -3.96 5.24 2.10
CA ALA A 195 -5.33 5.38 1.61
C ALA A 195 -6.36 4.57 2.44
N ARG A 196 -5.93 3.51 3.13
CA ARG A 196 -6.76 2.71 4.04
C ARG A 196 -6.93 3.30 5.45
N GLY A 197 -6.24 4.40 5.77
CA GLY A 197 -6.47 5.13 7.02
C GLY A 197 -6.13 4.39 8.31
N GLY A 198 -5.26 3.38 8.26
CA GLY A 198 -4.78 2.63 9.44
C GLY A 198 -5.59 1.38 9.79
N VAL A 199 -6.59 1.01 9.00
CA VAL A 199 -7.37 -0.23 9.14
C VAL A 199 -6.93 -1.22 8.07
N GLU A 200 -6.78 -2.51 8.41
CA GLU A 200 -6.38 -3.60 7.49
C GLU A 200 -5.13 -3.27 6.66
N LEU A 201 -4.03 -3.02 7.36
CA LEU A 201 -2.72 -2.76 6.74
C LEU A 201 -2.18 -4.04 6.08
N VAL A 202 -1.63 -3.88 4.88
CA VAL A 202 -0.99 -4.97 4.16
C VAL A 202 0.50 -4.98 4.50
N SER A 203 1.02 -6.16 4.85
CA SER A 203 2.45 -6.34 5.13
C SER A 203 3.30 -6.15 3.85
N PRO A 204 4.53 -5.64 3.93
CA PRO A 204 5.39 -5.50 2.75
C PRO A 204 5.63 -6.82 2.01
N ALA A 205 5.76 -7.94 2.74
CA ALA A 205 5.97 -9.26 2.16
C ALA A 205 4.76 -9.76 1.37
N ASP A 206 3.55 -9.58 1.91
CA ASP A 206 2.32 -9.99 1.21
C ASP A 206 2.06 -9.09 -0.02
N PHE A 207 2.41 -7.80 0.09
CA PHE A 207 2.34 -6.85 -1.01
C PHE A 207 3.24 -7.27 -2.19
N GLU A 208 4.49 -7.65 -1.90
CA GLU A 208 5.42 -8.14 -2.90
C GLU A 208 4.92 -9.44 -3.57
N LYS A 209 4.46 -10.41 -2.76
CA LYS A 209 3.89 -11.67 -3.26
C LYS A 209 2.71 -11.42 -4.19
N ALA A 210 1.81 -10.52 -3.82
CA ALA A 210 0.65 -10.13 -4.64
C ALA A 210 1.09 -9.46 -5.96
N ALA A 211 2.05 -8.53 -5.91
CA ALA A 211 2.58 -7.86 -7.11
C ALA A 211 3.22 -8.85 -8.11
N ARG A 212 3.85 -9.93 -7.63
CA ARG A 212 4.39 -11.00 -8.49
C ARG A 212 3.31 -11.80 -9.22
N LEU A 213 2.07 -11.80 -8.73
CA LEU A 213 0.94 -12.50 -9.38
C LEU A 213 0.37 -11.73 -10.56
N TRP A 214 0.66 -10.44 -10.74
CA TRP A 214 0.10 -9.63 -11.84
C TRP A 214 0.41 -10.20 -13.23
N SER A 215 1.60 -10.76 -13.43
CA SER A 215 1.99 -11.41 -14.69
C SER A 215 1.17 -12.68 -14.95
N LYS A 216 0.94 -13.49 -13.91
CA LYS A 216 0.15 -14.73 -13.98
C LYS A 216 -1.34 -14.44 -14.23
N LEU A 217 -1.88 -13.43 -13.57
CA LEU A 217 -3.28 -13.01 -13.66
C LEU A 217 -3.57 -12.15 -14.90
N LYS A 218 -2.56 -11.83 -15.72
CA LYS A 218 -2.67 -11.03 -16.95
C LYS A 218 -3.31 -9.65 -16.73
N LEU A 219 -3.07 -9.05 -15.57
CA LEU A 219 -3.60 -7.74 -15.20
C LEU A 219 -2.94 -6.61 -16.04
N PRO A 220 -3.55 -5.41 -16.12
CA PRO A 220 -3.04 -4.29 -16.93
C PRO A 220 -1.77 -3.64 -16.36
N VAL A 221 -1.26 -4.13 -15.24
CA VAL A 221 -0.04 -3.65 -14.57
C VAL A 221 1.01 -4.76 -14.53
N ARG A 222 2.28 -4.38 -14.46
CA ARG A 222 3.39 -5.33 -14.33
C ARG A 222 4.42 -4.85 -13.31
N LEU A 223 5.00 -5.83 -12.62
CA LEU A 223 6.15 -5.65 -11.75
C LEU A 223 7.43 -5.81 -12.58
N ARG A 224 8.32 -4.82 -12.51
CA ARG A 224 9.67 -4.84 -13.09
C ARG A 224 10.70 -4.68 -11.97
N THR A 225 11.85 -5.31 -12.12
CA THR A 225 12.98 -5.18 -11.21
C THR A 225 14.15 -4.61 -12.01
N PHE A 226 14.76 -3.52 -11.52
CA PHE A 226 15.98 -2.96 -12.08
C PHE A 226 17.22 -3.76 -11.66
N ARG A 227 18.37 -3.46 -12.27
CA ARG A 227 19.64 -4.14 -11.95
C ARG A 227 20.05 -3.94 -10.50
N SER A 228 19.76 -2.77 -9.93
CA SER A 228 19.98 -2.45 -8.52
C SER A 228 19.14 -3.29 -7.54
N GLY A 229 18.12 -4.00 -8.04
CA GLY A 229 17.13 -4.70 -7.23
C GLY A 229 15.90 -3.85 -6.88
N VAL A 230 15.88 -2.56 -7.24
CA VAL A 230 14.70 -1.71 -7.06
C VAL A 230 13.53 -2.29 -7.85
N MET A 231 12.41 -2.49 -7.17
CA MET A 231 11.18 -3.01 -7.74
C MET A 231 10.23 -1.87 -8.06
N VAL A 232 9.73 -1.85 -9.29
CA VAL A 232 8.83 -0.82 -9.79
C VAL A 232 7.61 -1.41 -10.48
N VAL A 233 6.54 -0.64 -10.45
CA VAL A 233 5.26 -0.98 -11.04
C VAL A 233 4.97 -0.01 -12.18
N GLN A 234 4.54 -0.56 -13.31
CA GLN A 234 4.21 0.21 -14.50
C GLN A 234 3.07 -0.44 -15.28
N GLY A 235 2.48 0.31 -16.20
CA GLY A 235 1.51 -0.22 -17.15
C GLY A 235 2.10 -1.36 -17.99
N ARG A 236 1.25 -2.30 -18.41
CA ARG A 236 1.67 -3.44 -19.24
C ARG A 236 2.14 -3.03 -20.64
N ASP A 237 1.59 -1.93 -21.15
CA ASP A 237 1.89 -1.28 -22.42
C ASP A 237 3.27 -0.60 -22.42
N ARG A 238 3.73 -0.10 -21.28
CA ARG A 238 5.02 0.60 -21.17
C ARG A 238 6.17 -0.39 -21.15
N THR A 239 6.96 -0.40 -22.22
CA THR A 239 8.18 -1.21 -22.36
C THR A 239 9.44 -0.38 -22.21
N ASP A 240 10.55 -1.02 -21.85
CA ASP A 240 11.84 -0.34 -21.78
C ASP A 240 12.22 0.31 -23.12
N GLY A 241 11.89 -0.33 -24.25
CA GLY A 241 12.16 0.23 -25.57
C GLY A 241 11.35 1.50 -25.86
N THR A 242 10.11 1.56 -25.40
CA THR A 242 9.31 2.79 -25.48
C THR A 242 9.86 3.89 -24.58
N THR A 243 10.35 3.55 -23.38
CA THR A 243 10.97 4.51 -22.46
C THR A 243 12.27 5.08 -23.02
N VAL A 244 13.18 4.22 -23.51
CA VAL A 244 14.43 4.68 -24.13
C VAL A 244 14.16 5.58 -25.33
N ARG A 245 13.20 5.22 -26.19
CA ARG A 245 12.83 6.07 -27.34
C ARG A 245 12.32 7.43 -26.88
N ALA A 246 11.53 7.50 -25.81
CA ALA A 246 11.05 8.76 -25.26
C ALA A 246 12.21 9.63 -24.72
N ILE A 247 13.18 9.01 -24.03
CA ILE A 247 14.39 9.71 -23.56
C ILE A 247 15.21 10.25 -24.73
N LEU A 248 15.46 9.43 -25.76
CA LEU A 248 16.20 9.86 -26.96
C LEU A 248 15.48 10.97 -27.74
N THR A 249 14.14 10.91 -27.80
CA THR A 249 13.34 11.96 -28.45
C THR A 249 13.50 13.27 -27.69
N TRP A 250 13.37 13.23 -26.35
CA TRP A 250 13.58 14.40 -25.52
C TRP A 250 15.01 14.97 -25.64
N LEU A 251 16.04 14.13 -25.65
CA LEU A 251 17.42 14.57 -25.84
C LEU A 251 17.63 15.27 -27.19
N ARG A 252 16.99 14.79 -28.26
CA ARG A 252 17.02 15.45 -29.56
C ARG A 252 16.29 16.79 -29.55
N ASP A 253 15.15 16.88 -28.88
CA ASP A 253 14.41 18.14 -28.74
C ASP A 253 15.26 19.23 -28.05
N LEU A 254 16.19 18.83 -27.16
CA LEU A 254 17.11 19.75 -26.52
C LEU A 254 18.14 20.39 -27.49
N HIS A 255 18.32 19.83 -28.69
CA HIS A 255 19.21 20.41 -29.70
C HIS A 255 18.62 21.70 -30.32
N GLU A 256 17.34 21.99 -30.13
CA GLU A 256 16.73 23.23 -30.61
C GLU A 256 17.09 24.43 -29.73
N PHE A 257 17.53 24.19 -28.50
CA PHE A 257 17.80 25.23 -27.51
C PHE A 257 19.30 25.51 -27.39
N PRO A 258 19.77 26.73 -27.69
CA PRO A 258 21.18 27.06 -27.55
C PRO A 258 21.61 27.00 -26.07
N PRO A 259 22.83 26.52 -25.78
CA PRO A 259 23.35 26.47 -24.42
C PRO A 259 23.52 27.89 -23.84
N GLU A 260 23.30 28.03 -22.52
CA GLU A 260 23.44 29.32 -21.82
C GLU A 260 24.86 29.88 -21.84
N ARG A 261 25.84 29.01 -22.07
CA ARG A 261 27.27 29.34 -22.16
C ARG A 261 27.81 28.84 -23.48
N GLU A 262 28.80 29.56 -24.01
CA GLU A 262 29.57 29.06 -25.15
C GLU A 262 30.25 27.75 -24.79
N VAL A 263 30.01 26.74 -25.62
CA VAL A 263 30.56 25.39 -25.48
C VAL A 263 31.55 25.11 -26.61
N PRO A 264 32.61 24.33 -26.36
CA PRO A 264 33.65 24.07 -27.36
C PRO A 264 33.28 23.00 -28.41
N TRP A 265 32.10 22.38 -28.33
CA TRP A 265 31.61 21.38 -29.26
C TRP A 265 30.40 21.88 -30.06
N ASP A 266 30.08 21.19 -31.15
CA ASP A 266 28.87 21.45 -31.92
C ASP A 266 27.64 20.98 -31.15
N TRP A 267 26.95 21.89 -30.47
CA TRP A 267 25.76 21.59 -29.68
C TRP A 267 24.53 21.24 -30.55
N GLN A 268 24.53 21.57 -31.85
CA GLN A 268 23.44 21.20 -32.76
C GLN A 268 23.54 19.72 -33.15
N GLU A 269 24.77 19.21 -33.26
CA GLU A 269 25.03 17.79 -33.54
C GLU A 269 25.00 16.94 -32.27
N PHE A 270 25.74 17.34 -31.22
CA PHE A 270 25.95 16.52 -30.01
C PHE A 270 25.00 16.84 -28.85
N GLY A 271 24.29 17.96 -28.89
CA GLY A 271 23.36 18.37 -27.84
C GLY A 271 24.04 18.74 -26.53
N ARG A 272 23.32 18.47 -25.43
CA ARG A 272 23.78 18.64 -24.04
C ARG A 272 23.50 17.38 -23.22
N GLY A 273 24.34 17.15 -22.21
CA GLY A 273 24.08 16.13 -21.19
C GLY A 273 22.95 16.53 -20.26
N VAL A 274 22.21 15.52 -19.77
CA VAL A 274 21.10 15.70 -18.83
C VAL A 274 21.38 15.02 -17.51
N THR A 275 20.85 15.57 -16.42
CA THR A 275 20.93 14.96 -15.09
C THR A 275 19.69 14.14 -14.79
N ALA A 276 19.77 13.27 -13.78
CA ALA A 276 18.60 12.52 -13.31
C ALA A 276 17.48 13.43 -12.77
N GLN A 277 17.83 14.60 -12.21
CA GLN A 277 16.85 15.59 -11.77
C GLN A 277 16.07 16.17 -12.95
N GLU A 278 16.77 16.58 -14.02
CA GLU A 278 16.12 17.10 -15.22
C GLU A 278 15.18 16.06 -15.86
N ALA A 279 15.60 14.78 -15.87
CA ALA A 279 14.75 13.68 -16.33
C ALA A 279 13.52 13.47 -15.41
N ALA A 280 13.71 13.52 -14.09
CA ALA A 280 12.61 13.40 -13.13
C ALA A 280 11.55 14.50 -13.36
N GLU A 281 11.98 15.75 -13.55
CA GLU A 281 11.10 16.89 -13.84
C GLU A 281 10.40 16.74 -15.20
N ARG A 282 11.13 16.32 -16.24
CA ARG A 282 10.56 16.16 -17.59
C ARG A 282 9.49 15.07 -17.65
N PHE A 283 9.74 13.93 -17.03
CA PHE A 283 8.86 12.76 -17.15
C PHE A 283 7.89 12.60 -15.97
N GLY A 284 8.01 13.41 -14.92
CA GLY A 284 7.21 13.27 -13.69
C GLY A 284 7.59 12.03 -12.89
N TRP A 285 8.84 11.56 -13.00
CA TRP A 285 9.35 10.42 -12.27
C TRP A 285 9.88 10.84 -10.89
N SER A 286 9.95 9.89 -9.97
CA SER A 286 10.78 10.09 -8.77
C SER A 286 12.26 10.06 -9.17
N LEU A 287 13.11 10.75 -8.41
CA LEU A 287 14.54 10.86 -8.72
C LEU A 287 15.20 9.48 -8.88
N GLY A 288 14.96 8.55 -7.95
CA GLY A 288 15.51 7.20 -8.04
C GLY A 288 15.02 6.42 -9.26
N VAL A 289 13.77 6.63 -9.71
CA VAL A 289 13.29 6.00 -10.95
C VAL A 289 13.94 6.63 -12.17
N ALA A 290 14.17 7.94 -12.17
CA ALA A 290 14.84 8.64 -13.26
C ALA A 290 16.30 8.17 -13.42
N GLU A 291 17.04 8.03 -12.31
CA GLU A 291 18.39 7.47 -12.31
C GLU A 291 18.40 6.06 -12.93
N GLU A 292 17.51 5.18 -12.48
CA GLU A 292 17.44 3.79 -12.96
C GLU A 292 17.02 3.68 -14.44
N GLU A 293 16.14 4.54 -14.94
CA GLU A 293 15.74 4.52 -16.36
C GLU A 293 16.85 5.09 -17.26
N LEU A 294 17.63 6.08 -16.80
CA LEU A 294 18.80 6.58 -17.51
C LEU A 294 19.92 5.55 -17.55
N LEU A 295 20.22 4.91 -16.41
CA LEU A 295 21.17 3.80 -16.33
C LEU A 295 20.73 2.64 -17.23
N MET A 296 19.43 2.32 -17.29
CA MET A 296 18.93 1.29 -18.19
C MET A 296 19.14 1.65 -19.68
N ALA A 297 18.98 2.92 -20.05
CA ALA A 297 19.25 3.38 -21.41
C ALA A 297 20.75 3.32 -21.75
N GLU A 298 21.60 3.60 -20.78
CA GLU A 298 23.05 3.44 -20.88
C GLU A 298 23.46 1.96 -21.04
N GLU A 299 22.87 1.06 -20.25
CA GLU A 299 23.10 -0.39 -20.36
C GLU A 299 22.72 -0.96 -21.75
N ARG A 300 21.83 -0.27 -22.47
CA ARG A 300 21.45 -0.61 -23.84
C ARG A 300 22.39 -0.04 -24.89
N GLY A 301 23.37 0.76 -24.48
CA GLY A 301 24.32 1.45 -25.36
C GLY A 301 23.74 2.68 -26.04
N GLU A 302 22.59 3.18 -25.61
CA GLU A 302 21.92 4.33 -26.24
C GLU A 302 22.36 5.64 -25.60
N LEU A 303 22.72 5.61 -24.32
CA LEU A 303 23.32 6.72 -23.59
C LEU A 303 24.73 6.38 -23.13
N CYS A 304 25.54 7.41 -22.88
CA CYS A 304 26.81 7.32 -22.16
C CYS A 304 26.82 8.27 -20.96
N ARG A 305 27.62 7.92 -19.95
CA ARG A 305 27.74 8.70 -18.71
C ARG A 305 28.99 9.57 -18.73
N GLU A 306 28.86 10.80 -18.24
CA GLU A 306 29.95 11.71 -17.94
C GLU A 306 29.94 11.99 -16.43
N GLU A 307 31.05 11.67 -15.76
CA GLU A 307 31.24 12.01 -14.35
C GLU A 307 32.15 13.24 -14.25
N GLY A 308 31.58 14.36 -13.84
CA GLY A 308 32.27 15.63 -13.71
C GLY A 308 32.11 16.26 -12.33
N LEU A 309 32.75 17.42 -12.13
CA LEU A 309 32.62 18.21 -10.90
C LEU A 309 31.19 18.69 -10.63
N GLU A 310 30.40 18.85 -11.70
CA GLU A 310 28.99 19.24 -11.64
C GLU A 310 28.05 18.05 -11.37
N GLY A 311 28.58 16.83 -11.26
CA GLY A 311 27.83 15.60 -11.03
C GLY A 311 27.76 14.69 -12.27
N LEU A 312 26.88 13.70 -12.19
CA LEU A 312 26.67 12.70 -13.24
C LEU A 312 25.71 13.22 -14.31
N LYS A 313 26.17 13.24 -15.56
CA LYS A 313 25.37 13.59 -16.74
C LYS A 313 25.26 12.41 -17.70
N PHE A 314 24.13 12.31 -18.36
CA PHE A 314 23.88 11.33 -19.41
C PHE A 314 23.79 12.02 -20.76
N TRP A 315 24.45 11.45 -21.76
CA TRP A 315 24.54 11.94 -23.12
C TRP A 315 24.04 10.89 -24.09
N VAL A 316 23.62 11.30 -25.29
CA VAL A 316 23.39 10.36 -26.38
C VAL A 316 24.73 9.70 -26.73
N ASN A 317 24.73 8.37 -26.85
CA ASN A 317 25.96 7.64 -27.17
C ASN A 317 26.32 7.80 -28.65
N TYR A 318 27.32 8.63 -28.93
CA TYR A 318 27.94 8.76 -30.25
C TYR A 318 29.26 7.98 -30.38
N ILE A 319 29.72 7.35 -29.30
CA ILE A 319 31.04 6.68 -29.22
C ILE A 319 30.95 5.25 -29.76
N ASP A 320 29.85 4.54 -29.47
CA ASP A 320 29.56 3.22 -30.00
C ASP A 320 28.14 3.19 -30.62
N PRO A 321 28.00 3.49 -31.92
CA PRO A 321 26.71 3.56 -32.60
C PRO A 321 26.04 2.20 -32.87
N GLY A 322 26.53 1.09 -32.28
CA GLY A 322 25.71 -0.11 -32.12
C GLY A 322 26.32 -1.43 -32.54
N GLU A 323 27.55 -1.75 -32.13
CA GLU A 323 28.00 -3.16 -32.14
C GLU A 323 27.19 -4.04 -31.16
N HIS A 324 26.46 -3.43 -30.22
CA HIS A 324 25.57 -4.12 -29.27
C HIS A 324 24.15 -4.41 -29.78
N LYS A 325 23.87 -4.34 -31.09
CA LYS A 325 22.65 -4.95 -31.66
C LYS A 325 22.69 -6.46 -31.41
N LYS A 326 22.16 -6.84 -30.25
CA LYS A 326 22.01 -8.18 -29.67
C LYS A 326 22.33 -9.28 -30.68
N HIS A 327 23.41 -10.03 -30.44
CA HIS A 327 23.49 -11.39 -30.95
C HIS A 327 22.18 -12.08 -30.56
N LYS A 328 21.24 -12.21 -31.51
CA LYS A 328 20.07 -13.07 -31.34
C LYS A 328 20.62 -14.41 -30.88
N SER A 329 20.08 -14.96 -29.79
CA SER A 329 20.46 -16.32 -29.39
C SER A 329 20.20 -17.26 -30.57
N GLN A 330 20.98 -18.33 -30.71
CA GLN A 330 20.79 -19.28 -31.82
C GLN A 330 19.32 -19.73 -31.91
N ALA A 331 18.67 -19.96 -30.75
CA ALA A 331 17.25 -20.29 -30.66
C ALA A 331 16.30 -19.22 -31.24
N GLN A 332 16.63 -17.93 -31.12
CA GLN A 332 15.83 -16.85 -31.72
C GLN A 332 16.04 -16.74 -33.23
N LYS A 333 17.26 -17.03 -33.71
CA LYS A 333 17.53 -17.09 -35.16
C LYS A 333 16.81 -18.27 -35.81
N ASP A 334 16.90 -19.44 -35.17
CA ASP A 334 16.26 -20.66 -35.65
C ASP A 334 14.72 -20.51 -35.64
N SER A 335 14.15 -19.89 -34.59
CA SER A 335 12.70 -19.63 -34.52
C SER A 335 12.23 -18.63 -35.59
N ASP A 336 13.02 -17.59 -35.89
CA ASP A 336 12.70 -16.62 -36.94
C ASP A 336 12.81 -17.25 -38.34
N GLU A 337 13.80 -18.12 -38.55
CA GLU A 337 13.96 -18.87 -39.80
C GLU A 337 12.81 -19.85 -40.03
N VAL A 338 12.40 -20.58 -38.99
CA VAL A 338 11.24 -21.48 -39.04
C VAL A 338 9.95 -20.69 -39.32
N MET A 339 9.73 -19.56 -38.66
CA MET A 339 8.58 -18.68 -38.93
C MET A 339 8.59 -18.09 -40.33
N LYS A 340 9.77 -17.76 -40.86
CA LYS A 340 9.92 -17.26 -42.23
C LYS A 340 9.66 -18.36 -43.26
N ALA A 341 10.14 -19.58 -43.01
CA ALA A 341 9.90 -20.74 -43.85
C ALA A 341 8.42 -21.14 -43.87
N LEU A 342 7.74 -21.10 -42.73
CA LEU A 342 6.30 -21.36 -42.60
C LEU A 342 5.43 -20.35 -43.39
N LYS A 343 5.80 -19.06 -43.36
CA LYS A 343 5.13 -18.04 -44.18
C LYS A 343 5.40 -18.22 -45.68
N ALA A 344 6.62 -18.61 -46.03
CA ALA A 344 6.99 -18.86 -47.43
C ALA A 344 6.32 -20.13 -48.00
N SER A 345 6.04 -21.13 -47.16
CA SER A 345 5.33 -22.35 -47.54
C SER A 345 3.80 -22.22 -47.49
N GLY A 346 3.26 -21.05 -47.11
CA GLY A 346 1.82 -20.79 -47.08
C GLY A 346 1.07 -21.57 -45.99
N LEU A 347 1.77 -22.09 -44.98
CA LEU A 347 1.15 -22.75 -43.82
C LEU A 347 0.70 -21.76 -42.73
N LEU A 348 0.99 -20.47 -42.91
CA LEU A 348 0.72 -19.37 -41.96
C LEU A 348 0.29 -18.09 -42.67
#